data_AF-A0A8S3H4N5-F1
#
_entry.id   AF-A0A8S3H4N5-F1
#
_cell.length_a   1.000
_cell.length_b   1.000
_cell.length_c   1.000
_cell.angle_alpha   90.00
_cell.angle_beta   90.00
_cell.angle_gamma   90.00
#
_symmetry.space_group_name_H-M   'P 1'
#
loop_
_entity.id
_entity.type
_entity.pdbx_description
1 polymer ?
#
loop_
_entity_poly.entity_id
_entity_poly.type
_entity_poly.pdbx_seq_one_letter_code
_entity_poly.pdbx_strand_id
1 'polypeptide(L)'
;MFLFVVGLLNSLIAYLIFHHPNCRQTGSAMYLQVSSIVSGLAISTLTTKFWFVVITHIYQSTDRYILLGGCISIEIALKVFLYISNWLNAFVAIERVITVIKGIHFNKSKSKFIARWILCLSPFVILGSMSHEFIYRGLFDDYEEQRV
;
A
#
# COMPACT_ATOMS: atom_id res chain seq x y z
N MET A 1 -18.07 3.86 -6.48
CA MET A 1 -17.58 4.65 -7.64
C MET A 1 -17.16 6.06 -7.25
N PHE A 2 -17.97 6.83 -6.49
CA PHE A 2 -17.58 8.17 -6.01
C PHE A 2 -16.26 8.18 -5.21
N LEU A 3 -16.12 7.30 -4.21
CA LEU A 3 -14.89 7.16 -3.41
C LEU A 3 -13.65 6.82 -4.25
N PHE A 4 -13.82 6.08 -5.34
CA PHE A 4 -12.74 5.74 -6.27
C PHE A 4 -12.28 6.97 -7.05
N VAL A 5 -13.21 7.74 -7.61
CA VAL A 5 -12.89 8.98 -8.35
C VAL A 5 -12.20 9.99 -7.44
N VAL A 6 -12.75 10.23 -6.24
CA VAL A 6 -12.15 11.14 -5.25
C VAL A 6 -10.74 10.66 -4.85
N GLY A 7 -10.60 9.36 -4.58
CA GLY A 7 -9.32 8.77 -4.22
C GLY A 7 -8.27 8.88 -5.33
N LEU A 8 -8.65 8.60 -6.58
CA LEU A 8 -7.76 8.75 -7.73
C LEU A 8 -7.33 10.20 -7.95
N LEU A 9 -8.27 11.14 -7.88
CA LEU A 9 -7.96 12.57 -8.00
C LEU A 9 -6.97 13.00 -6.92
N ASN A 10 -7.18 12.58 -5.67
CA ASN A 10 -6.28 12.89 -4.57
C ASN A 10 -4.85 12.34 -4.81
N SER A 11 -4.74 11.07 -5.20
CA SER A 11 -3.44 10.46 -5.54
C SER A 11 -2.74 11.17 -6.71
N LEU A 12 -3.51 11.60 -7.73
CA LEU A 12 -2.98 12.22 -8.92
C LEU A 12 -2.51 13.66 -8.66
N ILE A 13 -3.30 14.44 -7.90
CA ILE A 13 -2.92 15.79 -7.46
C ILE A 13 -1.67 15.72 -6.57
N ALA A 14 -1.65 14.80 -5.60
CA ALA A 14 -0.49 14.61 -4.73
C ALA A 14 0.75 14.24 -5.53
N TYR A 15 0.63 13.33 -6.51
CA TYR A 15 1.73 12.97 -7.40
C TYR A 15 2.27 14.19 -8.16
N LEU A 16 1.40 15.01 -8.76
CA LEU A 16 1.80 16.21 -9.50
C LEU A 16 2.53 17.23 -8.61
N ILE A 17 2.04 17.45 -7.39
CA ILE A 17 2.66 18.37 -6.42
C ILE A 17 4.06 17.88 -6.04
N PHE A 18 4.22 16.59 -5.71
CA PHE A 18 5.51 16.05 -5.28
C PHE A 18 6.49 15.79 -6.44
N HIS A 19 6.01 15.73 -7.68
CA HIS A 19 6.85 15.69 -8.87
C HIS A 19 7.60 17.01 -9.09
N HIS A 20 7.10 18.13 -8.58
CA HIS A 20 7.71 19.43 -8.78
C HIS A 20 9.10 19.52 -8.10
N PRO A 21 10.16 20.01 -8.80
CA PRO A 21 11.54 20.00 -8.29
C PRO A 21 11.72 20.80 -6.99
N ASN A 22 10.90 21.84 -6.79
CA ASN A 22 10.93 22.66 -5.57
C ASN A 22 10.46 21.88 -4.32
N CYS A 23 9.53 20.93 -4.50
CA CYS A 23 9.02 20.10 -3.41
C CYS A 23 9.95 18.91 -3.13
N ARG A 24 10.72 18.43 -4.13
CA ARG A 24 11.62 17.27 -4.02
C ARG A 24 13.00 17.58 -3.43
N GLN A 25 13.07 18.50 -2.48
CA GLN A 25 14.35 18.90 -1.87
C GLN A 25 14.78 18.02 -0.69
N THR A 26 13.88 17.25 -0.08
CA THR A 26 14.13 16.41 1.11
C THR A 26 13.72 14.95 0.87
N GLY A 27 14.17 14.02 1.70
CA GLY A 27 13.74 12.61 1.65
C GLY A 27 12.23 12.45 1.92
N SER A 28 11.65 13.33 2.73
CA SER A 28 10.23 13.33 3.09
C SER A 28 9.32 13.49 1.86
N ALA A 29 9.75 14.27 0.86
CA ALA A 29 9.03 14.40 -0.38
C ALA A 29 9.07 13.12 -1.23
N MET A 30 10.16 12.34 -1.16
CA MET A 30 10.25 11.04 -1.82
C MET A 30 9.29 10.04 -1.16
N TYR A 31 9.21 10.01 0.17
CA TYR A 31 8.25 9.15 0.88
C TYR A 31 6.80 9.51 0.54
N LEU A 32 6.47 10.80 0.47
CA LEU A 32 5.13 11.27 0.10
C LEU A 32 4.78 10.95 -1.35
N GLN A 33 5.74 11.05 -2.26
CA GLN A 33 5.55 10.66 -3.66
C GLN A 33 5.23 9.17 -3.78
N VAL A 34 6.01 8.31 -3.12
CA VAL A 34 5.74 6.86 -3.11
C VAL A 34 4.42 6.55 -2.40
N SER A 35 4.11 7.23 -1.29
CA SER A 35 2.84 7.07 -0.57
C SER A 35 1.63 7.40 -1.45
N SER A 36 1.73 8.43 -2.29
CA SER A 36 0.67 8.81 -3.24
C SER A 36 0.42 7.72 -4.29
N ILE A 37 1.49 7.11 -4.81
CA ILE A 37 1.43 5.98 -5.76
C ILE A 37 0.81 4.76 -5.09
N VAL A 38 1.30 4.38 -3.90
CA VAL A 38 0.79 3.23 -3.12
C VAL A 38 -0.68 3.42 -2.77
N SER A 39 -1.09 4.63 -2.40
CA SER A 39 -2.49 4.94 -2.11
C SER A 39 -3.36 4.80 -3.37
N GLY A 40 -2.86 5.23 -4.54
CA GLY A 40 -3.56 5.04 -5.81
C GLY A 40 -3.73 3.55 -6.16
N LEU A 41 -2.68 2.75 -5.95
CA LEU A 41 -2.74 1.29 -6.12
C LEU A 41 -3.74 0.64 -5.15
N ALA A 42 -3.75 1.04 -3.87
CA ALA A 42 -4.69 0.54 -2.88
C ALA A 42 -6.15 0.82 -3.25
N ILE A 43 -6.45 2.04 -3.70
CA ILE A 43 -7.79 2.44 -4.17
C ILE A 43 -8.21 1.65 -5.41
N SER A 44 -7.27 1.37 -6.32
CA SER A 44 -7.49 0.50 -7.48
C SER A 44 -7.82 -0.93 -7.04
N THR A 45 -7.01 -1.54 -6.17
CA THR A 45 -7.24 -2.89 -5.64
C THR A 45 -8.55 -3.01 -4.87
N LEU A 46 -8.93 -2.01 -4.07
CA LEU A 46 -10.24 -1.95 -3.40
C LEU A 46 -11.40 -1.97 -4.40
N THR A 47 -11.26 -1.25 -5.50
CA THR A 47 -12.29 -1.17 -6.54
C THR A 47 -12.39 -2.48 -7.31
N THR A 48 -11.25 -3.10 -7.63
CA THR A 48 -11.21 -4.44 -8.21
C THR A 48 -11.85 -5.47 -7.28
N LYS A 49 -11.58 -5.41 -5.96
CA LYS A 49 -12.24 -6.27 -4.96
C LYS A 49 -13.76 -6.10 -4.97
N PHE A 50 -14.23 -4.86 -5.00
CA PHE A 50 -15.65 -4.54 -5.02
C PHE A 50 -16.32 -5.13 -6.27
N TRP A 51 -15.75 -4.90 -7.45
CA TRP A 51 -16.26 -5.46 -8.70
C TRP A 51 -16.21 -6.98 -8.72
N PHE A 52 -15.15 -7.59 -8.19
CA PHE A 52 -15.02 -9.04 -8.07
C PHE A 52 -16.19 -9.63 -7.27
N VAL A 53 -16.48 -9.09 -6.09
CA VAL A 53 -17.62 -9.52 -5.25
C VAL A 53 -18.96 -9.36 -5.97
N VAL A 54 -19.16 -8.25 -6.67
CA VAL A 54 -20.40 -8.01 -7.44
C VAL A 54 -20.56 -9.03 -8.57
N ILE A 55 -19.49 -9.33 -9.32
CA ILE A 55 -19.51 -10.32 -10.40
C ILE A 55 -19.82 -11.71 -9.86
N THR A 56 -19.22 -12.11 -8.74
CA THR A 56 -19.50 -13.38 -8.06
C THR A 56 -20.98 -13.53 -7.72
N HIS A 57 -21.60 -12.48 -7.19
CA HIS A 57 -23.01 -12.50 -6.83
C HIS A 57 -23.93 -12.62 -8.05
N ILE A 58 -23.54 -12.05 -9.20
CA ILE A 58 -24.33 -12.09 -10.44
C ILE A 58 -24.16 -13.44 -11.16
N TYR A 59 -22.94 -13.98 -11.17
CA TYR A 59 -22.59 -15.22 -11.86
C TYR A 59 -22.37 -16.37 -10.86
N GLN A 60 -23.48 -16.93 -10.37
CA GLN A 60 -23.54 -17.99 -9.36
C GLN A 60 -22.86 -19.33 -9.77
N SER A 61 -22.36 -19.46 -11.01
CA SER A 61 -21.72 -20.68 -11.55
C SER A 61 -20.18 -20.61 -11.70
N THR A 62 -19.51 -19.69 -10.99
CA THR A 62 -18.04 -19.62 -11.02
C THR A 62 -17.42 -20.66 -10.08
N ASP A 63 -16.36 -21.32 -10.54
CA ASP A 63 -15.62 -22.33 -9.78
C ASP A 63 -15.07 -21.76 -8.46
N ARG A 64 -15.38 -22.44 -7.34
CA ARG A 64 -15.08 -22.00 -5.96
C ARG A 64 -13.58 -21.77 -5.76
N TYR A 65 -12.73 -22.58 -6.39
CA TYR A 65 -11.28 -22.49 -6.24
C TYR A 65 -10.69 -21.23 -6.88
N ILE A 66 -11.16 -20.86 -8.07
CA ILE A 66 -10.74 -19.63 -8.76
C ILE A 66 -11.19 -18.41 -7.97
N LEU A 67 -12.40 -18.48 -7.42
CA LEU A 67 -12.99 -17.42 -6.62
C LEU A 67 -12.17 -17.15 -5.35
N LEU A 68 -11.85 -18.22 -4.63
CA LEU A 68 -11.14 -18.21 -3.38
C LEU A 68 -9.69 -17.73 -3.57
N GLY A 69 -8.98 -18.28 -4.56
CA GLY A 69 -7.63 -17.84 -4.89
C GLY A 69 -7.55 -16.36 -5.27
N GLY A 70 -8.52 -15.87 -6.05
CA GLY A 70 -8.66 -14.45 -6.39
C GLY A 70 -8.93 -13.57 -5.17
N CYS A 71 -9.84 -13.99 -4.29
CA CYS A 71 -10.21 -13.24 -3.09
C CYS A 71 -9.03 -13.12 -2.11
N ILE A 72 -8.34 -14.23 -1.83
CA ILE A 72 -7.17 -14.27 -0.96
C ILE A 72 -6.06 -13.38 -1.53
N SER A 73 -5.77 -13.49 -2.83
CA SER A 73 -4.72 -12.71 -3.49
C SER A 73 -4.99 -11.21 -3.43
N ILE A 74 -6.23 -10.79 -3.74
CA ILE A 74 -6.63 -9.37 -3.72
C ILE A 74 -6.58 -8.82 -2.29
N GLU A 75 -7.02 -9.60 -1.30
CA GLU A 75 -7.02 -9.16 0.09
C GLU A 75 -5.61 -8.99 0.63
N ILE A 76 -4.72 -9.92 0.32
CA ILE A 76 -3.31 -9.83 0.67
C ILE A 76 -2.67 -8.60 0.01
N ALA A 77 -2.86 -8.41 -1.29
CA ALA A 77 -2.31 -7.26 -2.01
C ALA A 77 -2.79 -5.94 -1.37
N LEU A 78 -4.07 -5.87 -1.01
CA LEU A 78 -4.64 -4.72 -0.33
C LEU A 78 -3.97 -4.48 1.04
N LYS A 79 -3.81 -5.52 1.86
CA LYS A 79 -3.14 -5.40 3.16
C LYS A 79 -1.71 -4.88 2.99
N VAL A 80 -0.95 -5.43 2.06
CA VAL A 80 0.43 -5.00 1.79
C VAL A 80 0.48 -3.51 1.43
N PHE A 81 -0.40 -3.03 0.55
CA PHE A 81 -0.44 -1.60 0.20
C PHE A 81 -0.80 -0.70 1.39
N LEU A 82 -1.74 -1.11 2.24
CA LEU A 82 -2.10 -0.36 3.45
C LEU A 82 -0.95 -0.30 4.46
N TYR A 83 -0.27 -1.43 4.69
CA TYR A 83 0.90 -1.46 5.59
C TYR A 83 2.04 -0.58 5.06
N ILE A 84 2.36 -0.66 3.76
CA ILE A 84 3.37 0.20 3.15
C ILE A 84 3.01 1.67 3.35
N SER A 85 1.75 2.05 3.10
CA SER A 85 1.28 3.43 3.27
C SER A 85 1.47 3.93 4.72
N ASN A 86 1.10 3.11 5.71
CA ASN A 86 1.27 3.45 7.12
C ASN A 86 2.74 3.63 7.51
N TRP A 87 3.62 2.73 7.07
CA TRP A 87 5.06 2.82 7.33
C TRP A 87 5.69 4.03 6.66
N LEU A 88 5.28 4.37 5.42
CA LEU A 88 5.74 5.58 4.75
C LEU A 88 5.37 6.85 5.52
N ASN A 89 4.14 6.92 6.05
CA ASN A 89 3.71 8.04 6.89
C ASN A 89 4.54 8.13 8.19
N ALA A 90 4.88 6.99 8.81
CA ALA A 90 5.77 6.96 9.97
C ALA A 90 7.18 7.47 9.62
N PHE A 91 7.76 7.05 8.48
CA PHE A 91 9.07 7.53 8.03
C PHE A 91 9.06 9.03 7.73
N VAL A 92 7.98 9.56 7.17
CA VAL A 92 7.79 11.01 6.99
C VAL A 92 7.83 11.74 8.33
N ALA A 93 7.07 11.25 9.33
CA ALA A 93 7.05 11.86 10.66
C ALA A 93 8.44 11.86 11.32
N ILE A 94 9.16 10.73 11.26
CA ILE A 94 10.52 10.61 11.79
C ILE A 94 11.46 11.59 11.10
N GLU A 95 11.43 11.70 9.76
CA GLU A 95 12.30 12.62 9.05
C GLU A 95 11.99 14.08 9.40
N ARG A 96 10.72 14.44 9.58
CA ARG A 96 10.31 15.79 10.02
C ARG A 96 10.85 16.11 11.42
N VAL A 97 10.77 15.17 12.35
CA VAL A 97 11.35 15.32 13.70
C VAL A 97 12.86 15.50 13.63
N ILE A 98 13.57 14.68 12.85
CA ILE A 98 15.03 14.81 12.67
C ILE A 98 15.39 16.16 12.04
N THR A 99 14.57 16.65 11.11
CA THR A 99 14.76 17.96 10.48
C THR A 99 14.65 19.09 11.51
N VAL A 100 13.67 19.02 12.41
CA VAL A 100 13.51 19.99 13.51
C VAL A 100 14.69 19.92 14.49
N ILE A 101 15.11 18.71 14.89
CA ILE A 101 16.22 18.52 15.84
C ILE A 101 17.55 19.03 15.26
N LYS A 102 17.84 18.72 13.99
CA LYS A 102 19.12 19.09 13.35
C LYS A 102 19.12 20.53 12.81
N GLY A 103 17.95 21.10 12.54
CA GLY A 103 17.79 22.46 12.02
C GLY A 103 18.71 22.75 10.84
N ILE A 104 19.64 23.69 11.03
CA ILE A 104 20.59 24.18 10.02
C ILE A 104 21.60 23.09 9.60
N HIS A 105 21.88 22.11 10.46
CA HIS A 105 22.80 21.01 10.17
C HIS A 105 22.13 19.85 9.39
N PHE A 106 20.88 20.01 8.96
CA PHE A 106 20.19 18.97 8.20
C PHE A 106 20.73 18.83 6.76
N ASN A 107 21.39 17.70 6.49
CA ASN A 107 21.91 17.40 5.17
C ASN A 107 20.85 16.71 4.28
N LYS A 108 20.27 17.48 3.36
CA LYS A 108 19.28 17.04 2.37
C LYS A 108 19.76 15.90 1.45
N SER A 109 21.06 15.87 1.11
CA SER A 109 21.62 14.85 0.23
C SER A 109 21.71 13.49 0.92
N LYS A 110 22.20 13.46 2.16
CA LYS A 110 22.24 12.24 2.99
C LYS A 110 20.82 11.72 3.27
N SER A 111 19.87 12.61 3.55
CA SER A 111 18.45 12.24 3.74
C SER A 111 17.87 11.56 2.50
N LYS A 112 18.09 12.08 1.28
CA LYS A 112 17.63 11.44 0.04
C LYS A 112 18.21 10.04 -0.17
N PHE A 113 19.50 9.89 0.13
CA PHE A 113 20.17 8.58 0.00
C PHE A 113 19.54 7.56 0.95
N ILE A 114 19.39 7.92 2.23
CA ILE A 114 18.76 7.05 3.24
C ILE A 114 17.30 6.75 2.87
N ALA A 115 16.56 7.76 2.40
CA ALA A 115 15.17 7.59 1.99
C ALA A 115 15.01 6.58 0.86
N ARG A 116 15.91 6.60 -0.13
CA ARG A 116 15.92 5.61 -1.22
C ARG A 116 16.14 4.18 -0.71
N TRP A 117 17.05 3.99 0.23
CA TRP A 117 17.29 2.68 0.85
C TRP A 117 16.10 2.19 1.66
N ILE A 118 15.50 3.06 2.48
CA ILE A 118 14.31 2.73 3.28
C ILE A 118 13.13 2.38 2.36
N LEU A 119 12.93 3.12 1.27
CA LEU A 119 11.89 2.83 0.27
C LEU A 119 12.09 1.46 -0.40
N CYS A 120 13.34 1.09 -0.69
CA CYS A 120 13.63 -0.23 -1.27
C CYS A 120 13.48 -1.36 -0.24
N LEU A 121 13.88 -1.16 1.02
CA LEU A 121 13.85 -2.19 2.05
C LEU A 121 12.46 -2.38 2.68
N SER A 122 11.63 -1.34 2.75
CA SER A 122 10.32 -1.42 3.40
C SER A 122 9.39 -2.50 2.86
N PRO A 123 9.23 -2.72 1.54
CA PRO A 123 8.38 -3.80 1.05
C PRO A 123 8.89 -5.18 1.46
N PHE A 124 10.21 -5.41 1.50
CA PHE A 124 10.77 -6.69 1.93
C PHE A 124 10.49 -6.98 3.40
N VAL A 125 10.64 -5.97 4.28
CA VAL A 125 10.36 -6.11 5.71
C VAL A 125 8.88 -6.38 5.97
N ILE A 126 7.99 -5.69 5.25
CA ILE A 126 6.54 -5.87 5.39
C ILE A 126 6.13 -7.26 4.89
N LEU A 127 6.63 -7.71 3.73
CA LEU A 127 6.36 -9.06 3.21
C LEU A 127 6.89 -10.15 4.16
N GLY A 128 8.08 -9.95 4.72
CA GLY A 128 8.64 -10.85 5.73
C GLY A 128 7.78 -10.91 6.99
N SER A 129 7.30 -9.76 7.48
CA SER A 129 6.43 -9.69 8.66
C SER A 129 5.06 -10.35 8.41
N MET A 130 4.53 -10.21 7.20
CA MET A 130 3.26 -10.82 6.81
C MET A 130 3.39 -12.32 6.53
N SER A 131 4.61 -12.85 6.33
CA SER A 131 4.84 -14.26 5.92
C SER A 131 4.19 -15.26 6.89
N HIS A 132 4.12 -14.93 8.19
CA HIS A 132 3.39 -15.74 9.16
C HIS A 132 1.89 -15.80 8.83
N GLU A 133 1.28 -14.68 8.48
CA GLU A 133 -0.13 -14.59 8.10
C GLU A 133 -0.41 -15.30 6.76
N PHE A 134 0.54 -15.24 5.80
CA PHE A 134 0.46 -15.99 4.54
C PHE A 134 0.40 -17.51 4.78
N ILE A 135 1.22 -18.04 5.69
CA ILE A 135 1.32 -19.48 5.96
C ILE A 135 0.09 -19.99 6.72
N TYR A 136 -0.37 -19.27 7.74
CA TYR A 136 -1.51 -19.72 8.55
C TYR A 136 -2.86 -19.55 7.85
N ARG A 137 -2.98 -18.62 6.90
CA ARG A 137 -4.25 -18.35 6.22
C ARG A 137 -4.59 -19.37 5.13
N GLY A 138 -3.60 -20.09 4.59
CA GLY A 138 -3.82 -21.22 3.67
C GLY A 138 -4.29 -22.50 4.35
N LEU A 139 -4.36 -22.53 5.70
CA LEU A 139 -4.70 -23.74 6.47
C LEU A 139 -6.18 -23.81 6.89
N PHE A 140 -6.99 -22.79 6.61
CA PHE A 140 -8.41 -22.74 6.99
C PHE A 140 -9.40 -23.04 5.86
N ASP A 141 -8.92 -23.30 4.65
CA ASP A 141 -9.78 -23.94 3.64
C ASP A 141 -9.91 -25.44 3.96
N ASP A 142 -11.15 -25.84 4.16
CA ASP A 142 -11.67 -27.22 4.09
C ASP A 142 -11.52 -28.17 5.29
N TYR A 143 -11.98 -27.76 6.49
CA TYR A 143 -12.45 -28.76 7.48
C TYR A 143 -13.81 -28.48 8.16
N GLU A 144 -14.39 -27.27 8.09
CA GLU A 144 -15.66 -26.98 8.79
C GLU A 144 -16.89 -26.71 7.91
N GLU A 145 -16.77 -26.63 6.57
CA GLU A 145 -17.94 -26.45 5.69
C GLU A 145 -18.43 -27.77 5.05
N GLN A 146 -18.48 -28.85 5.84
CA GLN A 146 -19.46 -29.92 5.62
C GLN A 146 -20.87 -29.38 5.93
N ARG A 147 -21.44 -28.61 5.01
CA ARG A 147 -22.90 -28.47 4.93
C ARG A 147 -23.42 -29.50 3.94
N VAL A 148 -24.04 -30.53 4.52
CA VAL A 148 -25.02 -31.47 3.94
C VAL A 148 -25.93 -30.82 2.91
#